data_AF-B9D5V7-F1
#
_entry.id   AF-B9D5V7-F1
#
_cell.length_a   1.000
_cell.length_b   1.000
_cell.length_c   1.000
_cell.angle_alpha   90.00
_cell.angle_beta   90.00
_cell.angle_gamma   90.00
#
_symmetry.space_group_name_H-M   'P 1'
#
loop_
_entity.id
_entity.type
_entity.pdbx_description
1 polymer ?
#
loop_
_entity_poly.entity_id
_entity_poly.type
_entity_poly.pdbx_seq_one_letter_code
_entity_poly.pdbx_strand_id
1 'polypeptide(L)'
;MDKIILLDRNVISKCNDLLNKKKVDQNIKRELRRLNQPNIFISPLLSILEGSKGINETIKEKELTIKKETSIVKHFFKKAKHDAIFLNENIEEFSKIFAESELEDKANDYRNFIKEINSKLFQRVKAEKREIVENEIRDIAKKYDIDQQHLVVISALELLYGNDNIGYIFKFKKNISEGELEKLAYNAYSDIISGVRIAKIKEIIQNKYNQKIEVEYFSFDKALVIFLNELKISYKTLDDEYGEVSITFKKNCYQPMCAI
;
A
#
# COMPACT_ATOMS: atom_id res chain seq x y z
N MET A 1 2.45 25.08 3.85
CA MET A 1 2.80 23.92 3.01
C MET A 1 1.51 23.24 2.62
N ASP A 2 1.26 23.06 1.33
CA ASP A 2 0.05 22.37 0.87
C ASP A 2 0.17 20.88 1.18
N LYS A 3 -0.93 20.26 1.58
CA LYS A 3 -0.95 18.86 2.03
C LYS A 3 -1.93 18.04 1.19
N ILE A 4 -1.44 16.96 0.60
CA ILE A 4 -2.25 15.93 -0.05
C ILE A 4 -2.39 14.75 0.90
N ILE A 5 -3.63 14.33 1.16
CA ILE A 5 -3.96 13.16 1.97
C ILE A 5 -4.57 12.10 1.06
N LEU A 6 -3.84 10.99 0.92
CA LEU A 6 -4.27 9.79 0.21
C LEU A 6 -5.16 8.94 1.12
N LEU A 7 -6.35 8.58 0.66
CA LEU A 7 -7.30 7.77 1.41
C LEU A 7 -7.24 6.31 0.97
N ASP A 8 -7.18 5.40 1.95
CA ASP A 8 -7.35 3.96 1.71
C ASP A 8 -8.83 3.58 1.50
N ARG A 9 -9.06 2.32 1.08
CA ARG A 9 -10.40 1.80 0.84
C ARG A 9 -11.30 1.81 2.07
N ASN A 10 -10.74 1.56 3.25
CA ASN A 10 -11.49 1.55 4.49
C ASN A 10 -12.03 2.93 4.83
N VAL A 11 -11.26 3.98 4.60
CA VAL A 11 -11.67 5.36 4.82
C VAL A 11 -12.77 5.78 3.85
N ILE A 12 -12.63 5.46 2.56
CA ILE A 12 -13.69 5.71 1.55
C ILE A 12 -14.99 5.00 1.95
N SER A 13 -14.90 3.75 2.41
CA SER A 13 -16.04 2.99 2.92
C SER A 13 -16.74 3.70 4.09
N LYS A 14 -15.99 4.25 5.06
CA LYS A 14 -16.57 5.01 6.19
C LYS A 14 -17.19 6.34 5.77
N CYS A 15 -16.61 7.05 4.80
CA CYS A 15 -17.23 8.24 4.22
C CYS A 15 -18.58 7.87 3.59
N ASN A 16 -18.64 6.79 2.81
CA ASN A 16 -19.88 6.32 2.19
C ASN A 16 -20.93 5.89 3.22
N ASP A 17 -20.54 5.19 4.28
CA ASP A 17 -21.44 4.81 5.37
C ASP A 17 -22.09 6.05 6.01
N LEU A 18 -21.32 7.11 6.24
CA LEU A 18 -21.83 8.36 6.80
C LEU A 18 -22.77 9.10 5.86
N LEU A 19 -22.45 9.17 4.56
CA LEU A 19 -23.35 9.76 3.55
C LEU A 19 -24.71 9.05 3.52
N ASN A 20 -24.71 7.72 3.72
CA ASN A 20 -25.91 6.89 3.76
C ASN A 20 -26.54 6.78 5.16
N LYS A 21 -26.18 7.68 6.09
CA LYS A 21 -26.72 7.74 7.46
C LYS A 21 -26.58 6.43 8.26
N LYS A 22 -25.60 5.59 7.93
CA LYS A 22 -25.31 4.38 8.69
C LYS A 22 -24.61 4.72 10.01
N LYS A 23 -24.71 3.81 10.98
CA LYS A 23 -24.04 3.94 12.28
C LYS A 23 -22.53 3.76 12.09
N VAL A 24 -21.79 4.81 12.44
CA VAL A 24 -20.32 4.85 12.43
C VAL A 24 -19.85 5.38 13.78
N ASP A 25 -18.73 4.86 14.27
CA ASP A 25 -18.11 5.26 15.53
C ASP A 25 -17.84 6.78 15.60
N GLN A 26 -18.00 7.37 16.78
CA GLN A 26 -17.85 8.82 16.96
C GLN A 26 -16.40 9.29 16.78
N ASN A 27 -15.41 8.47 17.14
CA ASN A 27 -14.01 8.81 16.88
C ASN A 27 -13.73 8.82 15.38
N ILE A 28 -14.22 7.82 14.63
CA ILE A 28 -14.12 7.81 13.15
C ILE A 28 -14.73 9.07 12.56
N LYS A 29 -15.93 9.46 12.99
CA LYS A 29 -16.58 10.70 12.55
C LYS A 29 -15.73 11.94 12.83
N ARG A 30 -15.13 12.01 14.02
CA ARG A 30 -14.27 13.13 14.42
C ARG A 30 -13.03 13.22 13.53
N GLU A 31 -12.34 12.11 13.29
CA GLU A 31 -11.16 12.11 12.43
C GLU A 31 -11.50 12.50 10.98
N LEU A 32 -12.58 11.96 10.42
CA LEU A 32 -13.01 12.35 9.06
C LEU A 32 -13.37 13.83 8.93
N ARG A 33 -13.96 14.44 9.98
CA ARG A 33 -14.23 15.88 10.02
C ARG A 33 -12.94 16.71 10.08
N ARG A 34 -11.88 16.21 10.73
CA ARG A 34 -10.57 16.87 10.78
C ARG A 34 -9.89 16.91 9.41
N LEU A 35 -10.16 15.93 8.55
CA LEU A 35 -9.66 15.93 7.17
C LEU A 35 -10.39 16.94 6.26
N ASN A 36 -11.60 17.37 6.63
CA ASN A 36 -12.41 18.29 5.82
C ASN A 36 -12.08 19.77 6.10
N GLN A 37 -10.86 20.19 5.81
CA GLN A 37 -10.36 21.57 6.03
C GLN A 37 -9.89 22.22 4.71
N PRO A 38 -10.04 23.55 4.53
CA PRO A 38 -9.71 24.24 3.27
C PRO A 38 -8.26 24.13 2.79
N ASN A 39 -7.31 23.90 3.70
CA ASN A 39 -5.88 23.75 3.42
C ASN A 39 -5.45 22.30 3.14
N ILE A 40 -6.40 21.37 3.12
CA ILE A 40 -6.15 19.95 2.84
C ILE A 40 -6.66 19.64 1.43
N PHE A 41 -5.87 18.87 0.68
CA PHE A 41 -6.26 18.24 -0.56
C PHE A 41 -6.49 16.74 -0.32
N ILE A 42 -7.70 16.26 -0.59
CA ILE A 42 -8.09 14.86 -0.43
C ILE A 42 -8.04 14.15 -1.78
N SER A 43 -7.40 12.98 -1.81
CA SER A 43 -7.38 12.12 -3.00
C SER A 43 -7.78 10.68 -2.65
N PRO A 44 -8.76 10.08 -3.37
CA PRO A 44 -9.08 8.66 -3.26
C PRO A 44 -8.10 7.78 -4.05
N LEU A 45 -7.02 8.33 -4.62
CA LEU A 45 -6.14 7.62 -5.55
C LEU A 45 -5.59 6.31 -4.98
N LEU A 46 -5.21 6.27 -3.71
CA LEU A 46 -4.71 5.03 -3.09
C LEU A 46 -5.78 3.93 -3.04
N SER A 47 -7.00 4.26 -2.64
CA SER A 47 -8.17 3.36 -2.67
C SER A 47 -8.51 2.90 -4.09
N ILE A 48 -8.47 3.81 -5.08
CA ILE A 48 -8.74 3.49 -6.49
C ILE A 48 -7.70 2.50 -7.04
N LEU A 49 -6.42 2.71 -6.73
CA LEU A 49 -5.33 1.81 -7.13
C LEU A 49 -5.49 0.43 -6.48
N GLU A 50 -5.87 0.38 -5.20
CA GLU A 50 -6.17 -0.87 -4.49
C GLU A 50 -7.32 -1.66 -5.12
N GLY A 51 -8.35 -0.95 -5.58
CA GLY A 51 -9.54 -1.53 -6.19
C GLY A 51 -10.57 -2.03 -5.18
N SER A 52 -11.78 -2.26 -5.69
CA SER A 52 -12.99 -2.50 -4.89
C SER A 52 -13.32 -3.98 -4.68
N LYS A 53 -12.70 -4.89 -5.43
CA LYS A 53 -13.11 -6.31 -5.48
C LYS A 53 -12.18 -7.29 -4.78
N GLY A 54 -11.02 -6.86 -4.28
CA GLY A 54 -10.09 -7.84 -3.71
C GLY A 54 -9.28 -8.61 -4.77
N ILE A 55 -9.37 -8.19 -6.03
CA ILE A 55 -8.72 -8.80 -7.21
C ILE A 55 -8.40 -7.69 -8.21
N ASN A 56 -7.55 -7.98 -9.19
CA ASN A 56 -7.25 -7.05 -10.27
C ASN A 56 -8.55 -6.70 -11.00
N GLU A 57 -8.84 -5.41 -11.07
CA GLU A 57 -10.03 -4.90 -11.74
C GLU A 57 -9.72 -4.72 -13.23
N THR A 58 -10.65 -5.14 -14.08
CA THR A 58 -10.65 -4.77 -15.50
C THR A 58 -10.76 -3.25 -15.64
N ILE A 59 -10.39 -2.71 -16.81
CA ILE A 59 -10.53 -1.28 -17.13
C ILE A 59 -11.95 -0.77 -16.80
N LYS A 60 -12.99 -1.51 -17.21
CA LYS A 60 -14.40 -1.15 -16.93
C LYS A 60 -14.74 -1.15 -15.44
N GLU A 61 -14.22 -2.12 -14.69
CA GLU A 61 -14.41 -2.15 -13.24
C GLU A 61 -13.67 -0.99 -12.57
N LYS A 62 -12.48 -0.65 -13.06
CA LYS A 62 -11.70 0.50 -12.57
C LYS A 62 -12.42 1.82 -12.84
N GLU A 63 -13.06 2.00 -13.99
CA GLU A 63 -13.93 3.15 -14.26
C GLU A 63 -15.08 3.25 -13.25
N LEU A 64 -15.74 2.12 -12.95
CA LEU A 64 -16.81 2.11 -11.96
C LEU A 64 -16.30 2.48 -10.57
N THR A 65 -15.12 1.99 -10.20
CA THR A 65 -14.44 2.35 -8.96
C THR A 65 -14.12 3.85 -8.91
N ILE A 66 -13.51 4.41 -9.97
CA ILE A 66 -13.22 5.86 -10.05
C ILE A 66 -14.51 6.67 -9.90
N LYS A 67 -15.57 6.40 -10.68
CA LYS A 67 -16.86 7.11 -10.60
C LYS A 67 -17.44 7.07 -9.20
N LYS A 68 -17.45 5.90 -8.59
CA LYS A 68 -18.03 5.68 -7.26
C LYS A 68 -17.24 6.45 -6.19
N GLU A 69 -15.94 6.29 -6.14
CA GLU A 69 -15.12 6.81 -5.05
C GLU A 69 -14.92 8.32 -5.14
N THR A 70 -14.73 8.85 -6.34
CA THR A 70 -14.71 10.31 -6.56
C THR A 70 -16.05 10.96 -6.20
N SER A 71 -17.18 10.30 -6.49
CA SER A 71 -18.50 10.77 -6.05
C SER A 71 -18.58 10.80 -4.52
N ILE A 72 -18.13 9.76 -3.81
CA ILE A 72 -18.09 9.74 -2.35
C ILE A 72 -17.24 10.89 -1.81
N VAL A 73 -16.03 11.09 -2.34
CA VAL A 73 -15.13 12.18 -1.91
C VAL A 73 -15.78 13.56 -2.13
N LYS A 74 -16.33 13.81 -3.32
CA LYS A 74 -17.01 15.08 -3.67
C LYS A 74 -18.22 15.37 -2.76
N HIS A 75 -18.96 14.34 -2.38
CA HIS A 75 -20.13 14.50 -1.53
C HIS A 75 -19.78 14.64 -0.05
N PHE A 76 -18.71 13.99 0.41
CA PHE A 76 -18.32 14.01 1.81
C PHE A 76 -17.46 15.22 2.18
N PHE A 77 -16.41 15.52 1.40
CA PHE A 77 -15.44 16.57 1.69
C PHE A 77 -15.82 17.90 1.05
N LYS A 78 -16.74 18.63 1.69
CA LYS A 78 -17.26 19.91 1.18
C LYS A 78 -16.34 21.13 1.33
N LYS A 79 -15.33 21.05 2.21
CA LYS A 79 -14.42 22.16 2.51
C LYS A 79 -13.00 21.90 2.01
N ALA A 80 -12.52 20.66 2.12
CA ALA A 80 -11.23 20.29 1.57
C ALA A 80 -11.27 20.30 0.03
N LYS A 81 -10.12 20.62 -0.58
CA LYS A 81 -9.93 20.46 -2.02
C LYS A 81 -9.88 18.97 -2.35
N HIS A 82 -10.21 18.59 -3.58
CA HIS A 82 -10.14 17.19 -4.01
C HIS A 82 -9.98 17.09 -5.54
N ASP A 83 -9.46 15.97 -6.01
CA ASP A 83 -9.25 15.63 -7.43
C ASP A 83 -10.47 14.97 -8.09
N ALA A 84 -11.61 14.85 -7.40
CA ALA A 84 -12.78 14.12 -7.90
C ALA A 84 -13.28 14.56 -9.29
N ILE A 85 -13.20 15.86 -9.62
CA ILE A 85 -13.59 16.35 -10.95
C ILE A 85 -12.56 15.91 -11.99
N PHE A 86 -11.28 16.19 -11.74
CA PHE A 86 -10.17 15.83 -12.62
C PHE A 86 -10.11 14.33 -12.93
N LEU A 87 -10.25 13.47 -11.91
CA LEU A 87 -10.27 12.01 -12.09
C LEU A 87 -11.47 11.53 -12.92
N ASN A 88 -12.64 12.17 -12.80
CA ASN A 88 -13.81 11.80 -13.61
C ASN A 88 -13.71 12.29 -15.05
N GLU A 89 -13.16 13.48 -15.27
CA GLU A 89 -12.98 14.04 -16.62
C GLU A 89 -11.97 13.23 -17.46
N ASN A 90 -10.99 12.60 -16.81
CA ASN A 90 -9.95 11.80 -17.46
C ASN A 90 -10.10 10.30 -17.17
N ILE A 91 -11.34 9.83 -16.98
CA ILE A 91 -11.59 8.49 -16.44
C ILE A 91 -11.09 7.37 -17.35
N GLU A 92 -11.21 7.50 -18.66
CA GLU A 92 -10.79 6.49 -19.63
C GLU A 92 -9.26 6.30 -19.62
N GLU A 93 -8.52 7.40 -19.48
CA GLU A 93 -7.06 7.37 -19.39
C GLU A 93 -6.63 6.75 -18.06
N PHE A 94 -7.19 7.23 -16.94
CA PHE A 94 -6.84 6.72 -15.62
C PHE A 94 -7.24 5.27 -15.40
N SER A 95 -8.40 4.84 -15.90
CA SER A 95 -8.83 3.45 -15.77
C SER A 95 -7.88 2.50 -16.48
N LYS A 96 -7.39 2.89 -17.66
CA LYS A 96 -6.38 2.13 -18.41
C LYS A 96 -5.06 2.07 -17.65
N ILE A 97 -4.51 3.22 -17.26
CA ILE A 97 -3.23 3.32 -16.53
C ILE A 97 -3.28 2.48 -15.25
N PHE A 98 -4.37 2.56 -14.49
CA PHE A 98 -4.47 1.88 -13.20
C PHE A 98 -4.79 0.39 -13.30
N ALA A 99 -5.42 -0.07 -14.39
CA ALA A 99 -5.69 -1.49 -14.62
C ALA A 99 -4.50 -2.23 -15.23
N GLU A 100 -3.69 -1.55 -16.05
CA GLU A 100 -2.55 -2.13 -16.80
C GLU A 100 -1.19 -1.83 -16.17
N SER A 101 -1.13 -1.43 -14.89
CA SER A 101 0.15 -1.11 -14.27
C SER A 101 0.94 -2.38 -13.93
N GLU A 102 2.25 -2.39 -14.19
CA GLU A 102 3.16 -3.53 -13.97
C GLU A 102 3.09 -4.09 -12.54
N LEU A 103 2.82 -3.24 -11.54
CA LEU A 103 2.64 -3.67 -10.15
C LEU A 103 1.45 -4.63 -10.00
N GLU A 104 0.38 -4.41 -10.76
CA GLU A 104 -0.79 -5.29 -10.76
C GLU A 104 -0.55 -6.57 -11.57
N ASP A 105 0.30 -6.53 -12.60
CA ASP A 105 0.63 -7.71 -13.41
C ASP A 105 1.34 -8.80 -12.58
N LYS A 106 2.26 -8.40 -11.69
CA LYS A 106 2.95 -9.32 -10.78
C LYS A 106 2.17 -9.64 -9.49
N ALA A 107 0.92 -9.20 -9.35
CA ALA A 107 0.12 -9.41 -8.13
C ALA A 107 0.03 -10.89 -7.71
N ASN A 108 -0.14 -11.79 -8.68
CA ASN A 108 -0.20 -13.24 -8.42
C ASN A 108 1.13 -13.77 -7.88
N ASP A 109 2.25 -13.34 -8.43
CA ASP A 109 3.59 -13.77 -8.02
C ASP A 109 3.89 -13.33 -6.60
N TYR A 110 3.56 -12.07 -6.26
CA TYR A 110 3.68 -11.57 -4.89
C TYR A 110 2.79 -12.36 -3.92
N ARG A 111 1.54 -12.65 -4.29
CA ARG A 111 0.66 -13.47 -3.44
C ARG A 111 1.21 -14.87 -3.24
N ASN A 112 1.66 -15.52 -4.32
CA ASN A 112 2.24 -16.87 -4.25
C ASN A 112 3.51 -16.91 -3.40
N PHE A 113 4.39 -15.91 -3.54
CA PHE A 113 5.53 -15.72 -2.64
C PHE A 113 5.09 -15.67 -1.17
N ILE A 114 4.12 -14.82 -0.84
CA ILE A 114 3.58 -14.68 0.53
C ILE A 114 3.03 -16.01 1.06
N LYS A 115 2.33 -16.78 0.21
CA LYS A 115 1.79 -18.09 0.58
C LYS A 115 2.89 -19.08 0.93
N GLU A 116 3.97 -19.14 0.15
CA GLU A 116 5.06 -20.08 0.40
C GLU A 116 5.85 -19.74 1.68
N ILE A 117 6.12 -18.45 1.91
CA ILE A 117 6.85 -18.01 3.11
C ILE A 117 6.03 -18.12 4.40
N ASN A 118 4.69 -18.22 4.34
CA ASN A 118 3.86 -18.47 5.52
C ASN A 118 4.32 -19.71 6.29
N SER A 119 4.66 -20.79 5.58
CA SER A 119 5.17 -22.04 6.19
C SER A 119 6.51 -21.87 6.92
N LYS A 120 7.29 -20.86 6.54
CA LYS A 120 8.61 -20.55 7.08
C LYS A 120 8.56 -19.58 8.25
N LEU A 121 7.60 -18.65 8.23
CA LEU A 121 7.55 -17.49 9.12
C LEU A 121 6.29 -17.43 10.01
N PHE A 122 5.42 -18.45 10.01
CA PHE A 122 4.26 -18.48 10.93
C PHE A 122 4.65 -18.47 12.42
N GLN A 123 5.89 -18.84 12.73
CA GLN A 123 6.45 -18.77 14.07
C GLN A 123 7.85 -18.15 14.01
N ARG A 124 8.29 -17.60 15.14
CA ARG A 124 9.62 -17.01 15.26
C ARG A 124 10.71 -18.04 14.97
N VAL A 125 11.57 -17.72 14.02
CA VAL A 125 12.73 -18.54 13.66
C VAL A 125 13.86 -18.30 14.66
N LYS A 126 14.46 -19.39 15.17
CA LYS A 126 15.64 -19.33 16.05
C LYS A 126 16.82 -18.66 15.35
N ALA A 127 17.63 -17.91 16.08
CA ALA A 127 18.76 -17.15 15.54
C ALA A 127 19.69 -18.01 14.67
N GLU A 128 20.04 -19.21 15.13
CA GLU A 128 20.90 -20.18 14.43
C GLU A 128 20.34 -20.69 13.09
N LYS A 129 19.04 -20.51 12.82
CA LYS A 129 18.37 -20.96 11.59
C LYS A 129 18.01 -19.82 10.64
N ARG A 130 18.26 -18.56 11.03
CA ARG A 130 17.80 -17.39 10.25
C ARG A 130 18.46 -17.34 8.88
N GLU A 131 19.75 -17.57 8.79
CA GLU A 131 20.48 -17.56 7.52
C GLU A 131 19.91 -18.59 6.53
N ILE A 132 19.58 -19.79 7.01
CA ILE A 132 18.95 -20.83 6.20
C ILE A 132 17.58 -20.36 5.68
N VAL A 133 16.73 -19.81 6.57
CA VAL A 133 15.40 -19.33 6.18
C VAL A 133 15.48 -18.09 5.28
N GLU A 134 16.48 -17.22 5.45
CA GLU A 134 16.72 -16.10 4.54
C GLU A 134 17.03 -16.60 3.12
N ASN A 135 17.92 -17.59 2.98
CA ASN A 135 18.23 -18.18 1.68
C ASN A 135 16.99 -18.82 1.05
N GLU A 136 16.17 -19.53 1.83
CA GLU A 136 14.89 -20.06 1.36
C GLU A 136 13.95 -18.94 0.87
N ILE A 137 13.83 -17.83 1.60
CA ILE A 137 13.01 -16.67 1.18
C ILE A 137 13.53 -16.10 -0.14
N ARG A 138 14.86 -15.95 -0.29
CA ARG A 138 15.48 -15.44 -1.53
C ARG A 138 15.25 -16.38 -2.70
N ASP A 139 15.31 -17.67 -2.49
CA ASP A 139 15.08 -18.65 -3.54
C ASP A 139 13.60 -18.71 -3.95
N ILE A 140 12.67 -18.54 -3.01
CA ILE A 140 11.24 -18.36 -3.32
C ILE A 140 11.04 -17.06 -4.11
N ALA A 141 11.70 -15.95 -3.75
CA ALA A 141 11.62 -14.70 -4.51
C ALA A 141 12.10 -14.89 -5.96
N LYS A 142 13.26 -15.53 -6.16
CA LYS A 142 13.78 -15.86 -7.51
C LYS A 142 12.82 -16.75 -8.30
N LYS A 143 12.22 -17.76 -7.66
CA LYS A 143 11.23 -18.65 -8.29
C LYS A 143 10.05 -17.89 -8.91
N TYR A 144 9.64 -16.79 -8.29
CA TYR A 144 8.53 -15.94 -8.74
C TYR A 144 8.99 -14.69 -9.49
N ASP A 145 10.26 -14.60 -9.90
CA ASP A 145 10.83 -13.43 -10.58
C ASP A 145 10.58 -12.11 -9.81
N ILE A 146 10.71 -12.17 -8.48
CA ILE A 146 10.59 -11.01 -7.60
C ILE A 146 11.98 -10.50 -7.26
N ASP A 147 12.20 -9.20 -7.48
CA ASP A 147 13.43 -8.53 -7.06
C ASP A 147 13.65 -8.74 -5.55
N GLN A 148 14.85 -9.16 -5.17
CA GLN A 148 15.20 -9.46 -3.77
C GLN A 148 15.22 -8.20 -2.89
N GLN A 149 15.26 -7.01 -3.49
CA GLN A 149 15.11 -5.71 -2.83
C GLN A 149 13.67 -5.19 -2.86
N HIS A 150 12.74 -5.91 -3.51
CA HIS A 150 11.34 -5.54 -3.50
C HIS A 150 10.78 -5.52 -2.07
N LEU A 151 9.88 -4.57 -1.79
CA LEU A 151 9.38 -4.33 -0.43
C LEU A 151 8.74 -5.58 0.20
N VAL A 152 8.14 -6.47 -0.58
CA VAL A 152 7.57 -7.73 -0.07
C VAL A 152 8.64 -8.68 0.48
N VAL A 153 9.80 -8.74 -0.18
CA VAL A 153 10.93 -9.59 0.22
C VAL A 153 11.61 -8.97 1.44
N ILE A 154 11.91 -7.66 1.38
CA ILE A 154 12.50 -6.94 2.51
C ILE A 154 11.60 -7.01 3.74
N SER A 155 10.27 -6.92 3.58
CA SER A 155 9.34 -7.09 4.70
C SER A 155 9.41 -8.49 5.33
N ALA A 156 9.51 -9.54 4.51
CA ALA A 156 9.66 -10.91 5.00
C ALA A 156 10.98 -11.10 5.77
N LEU A 157 12.08 -10.50 5.27
CA LEU A 157 13.38 -10.52 5.94
C LEU A 157 13.36 -9.73 7.25
N GLU A 158 12.79 -8.52 7.26
CA GLU A 158 12.63 -7.74 8.48
C GLU A 158 11.84 -8.50 9.55
N LEU A 159 10.77 -9.21 9.17
CA LEU A 159 10.04 -10.10 10.09
C LEU A 159 10.92 -11.24 10.61
N LEU A 160 11.67 -11.92 9.73
CA LEU A 160 12.60 -13.00 10.11
C LEU A 160 13.63 -12.53 11.17
N TYR A 161 14.11 -11.30 11.03
CA TYR A 161 15.11 -10.72 11.92
C TYR A 161 14.54 -10.01 13.16
N GLY A 162 13.22 -9.93 13.30
CA GLY A 162 12.54 -9.54 14.54
C GLY A 162 11.82 -8.19 14.49
N ASN A 163 11.49 -7.67 13.31
CA ASN A 163 10.51 -6.61 13.20
C ASN A 163 9.08 -7.18 13.35
N ASP A 164 8.62 -7.26 14.60
CA ASP A 164 7.32 -7.83 14.95
C ASP A 164 6.13 -7.00 14.39
N ASN A 165 6.33 -5.72 14.05
CA ASN A 165 5.26 -4.89 13.49
C ASN A 165 4.79 -5.40 12.13
N ILE A 166 5.72 -5.97 11.34
CA ILE A 166 5.40 -6.59 10.04
C ILE A 166 4.59 -7.88 10.24
N GLY A 167 4.69 -8.52 11.40
CA GLY A 167 3.84 -9.66 11.76
C GLY A 167 2.35 -9.33 11.73
N TYR A 168 1.97 -8.07 12.01
CA TYR A 168 0.59 -7.60 11.90
C TYR A 168 0.12 -7.39 10.46
N ILE A 169 1.03 -7.31 9.49
CA ILE A 169 0.71 -7.22 8.06
C ILE A 169 0.53 -8.64 7.49
N PHE A 170 1.54 -9.50 7.66
CA PHE A 170 1.48 -10.87 7.14
C PHE A 170 0.45 -11.75 7.85
N LYS A 171 0.29 -11.59 9.17
CA LYS A 171 -0.63 -12.37 10.01
C LYS A 171 -0.50 -13.89 9.80
N PHE A 172 0.73 -14.37 9.55
CA PHE A 172 1.02 -15.78 9.23
C PHE A 172 0.47 -16.74 10.28
N LYS A 173 0.01 -17.91 9.81
CA LYS A 173 -0.66 -18.91 10.64
C LYS A 173 -0.31 -20.32 10.22
N LYS A 174 -0.29 -21.21 11.22
CA LYS A 174 -0.13 -22.65 11.03
C LYS A 174 -1.46 -23.31 10.67
N ASN A 175 -1.43 -24.35 9.83
CA ASN A 175 -2.58 -25.22 9.53
C ASN A 175 -3.85 -24.49 9.08
N ILE A 176 -3.72 -23.48 8.21
CA ILE A 176 -4.86 -22.78 7.63
C ILE A 176 -5.32 -23.43 6.33
N SER A 177 -6.60 -23.29 6.01
CA SER A 177 -7.14 -23.77 4.73
C SER A 177 -6.63 -22.95 3.55
N GLU A 178 -6.69 -23.51 2.33
CA GLU A 178 -6.25 -22.82 1.11
C GLU A 178 -6.99 -21.49 0.90
N GLY A 179 -8.30 -21.45 1.14
CA GLY A 179 -9.08 -20.21 1.02
C GLY A 179 -8.69 -19.15 2.05
N GLU A 180 -8.33 -19.55 3.26
CA GLU A 180 -7.81 -18.63 4.28
C GLU A 180 -6.40 -18.12 3.94
N LEU A 181 -5.56 -19.01 3.40
CA LEU A 181 -4.21 -18.68 2.93
C LEU A 181 -4.24 -17.67 1.79
N GLU A 182 -5.14 -17.85 0.82
CA GLU A 182 -5.32 -16.91 -0.29
C GLU A 182 -5.78 -15.53 0.22
N LYS A 183 -6.76 -15.50 1.14
CA LYS A 183 -7.23 -14.24 1.74
C LYS A 183 -6.15 -13.54 2.55
N LEU A 184 -5.34 -14.31 3.29
CA LEU A 184 -4.21 -13.78 4.05
C LEU A 184 -3.17 -13.17 3.11
N ALA A 185 -2.79 -13.89 2.06
CA ALA A 185 -1.81 -13.44 1.08
C ALA A 185 -2.28 -12.19 0.35
N TYR A 186 -3.56 -12.14 -0.05
CA TYR A 186 -4.15 -10.96 -0.65
C TYR A 186 -4.07 -9.73 0.26
N ASN A 187 -4.46 -9.85 1.53
CA ASN A 187 -4.44 -8.70 2.45
C ASN A 187 -3.01 -8.21 2.69
N ALA A 188 -2.07 -9.13 2.95
CA ALA A 188 -0.67 -8.77 3.17
C ALA A 188 -0.06 -8.11 1.91
N TYR A 189 -0.36 -8.64 0.72
CA TYR A 189 0.01 -8.03 -0.55
C TYR A 189 -0.53 -6.59 -0.66
N SER A 190 -1.83 -6.40 -0.44
CA SER A 190 -2.49 -5.09 -0.56
C SER A 190 -1.85 -4.02 0.36
N ASP A 191 -1.60 -4.40 1.62
CA ASP A 191 -0.98 -3.53 2.61
C ASP A 191 0.47 -3.17 2.24
N ILE A 192 1.26 -4.16 1.79
CA ILE A 192 2.65 -3.95 1.38
C ILE A 192 2.74 -3.08 0.12
N ILE A 193 1.94 -3.38 -0.91
CA ILE A 193 1.95 -2.61 -2.17
C ILE A 193 1.44 -1.19 -1.97
N SER A 194 0.59 -0.94 -0.99
CA SER A 194 0.22 0.44 -0.62
C SER A 194 1.44 1.28 -0.26
N GLY A 195 2.47 0.69 0.37
CA GLY A 195 3.75 1.36 0.61
C GLY A 195 4.48 1.73 -0.68
N VAL A 196 4.52 0.82 -1.65
CA VAL A 196 5.11 1.06 -2.98
C VAL A 196 4.37 2.16 -3.74
N ARG A 197 3.03 2.11 -3.76
CA ARG A 197 2.17 3.12 -4.40
C ARG A 197 2.38 4.51 -3.80
N ILE A 198 2.41 4.61 -2.47
CA ILE A 198 2.68 5.87 -1.77
C ILE A 198 4.06 6.41 -2.12
N ALA A 199 5.08 5.54 -2.20
CA ALA A 199 6.44 5.96 -2.56
C ALA A 199 6.52 6.53 -3.98
N LYS A 200 5.90 5.86 -4.96
CA LYS A 200 5.80 6.37 -6.35
C LYS A 200 5.04 7.70 -6.43
N ILE A 201 3.93 7.84 -5.71
CA ILE A 201 3.18 9.11 -5.67
C ILE A 201 4.04 10.24 -5.08
N LYS A 202 4.76 9.96 -3.99
CA LYS A 202 5.66 10.94 -3.36
C LYS A 202 6.80 11.34 -4.27
N GLU A 203 7.39 10.40 -4.99
CA GLU A 203 8.43 10.67 -5.99
C GLU A 203 7.94 11.65 -7.06
N ILE A 204 6.81 11.34 -7.70
CA ILE A 204 6.25 12.19 -8.76
C ILE A 204 6.01 13.61 -8.25
N ILE A 205 5.45 13.73 -7.04
CA ILE A 205 5.19 15.03 -6.43
C ILE A 205 6.49 15.76 -6.06
N GLN A 206 7.48 15.04 -5.56
CA GLN A 206 8.78 15.61 -5.23
C GLN A 206 9.49 16.14 -6.49
N ASN A 207 9.53 15.35 -7.57
CA ASN A 207 10.17 15.73 -8.82
C ASN A 207 9.46 16.92 -9.48
N LYS A 208 8.12 16.95 -9.47
CA LYS A 208 7.35 18.02 -10.12
C LYS A 208 7.25 19.31 -9.31
N TYR A 209 7.23 19.23 -7.97
CA TYR A 209 6.95 20.37 -7.11
C TYR A 209 8.08 20.72 -6.13
N ASN A 210 9.25 20.08 -6.26
CA ASN A 210 10.45 20.31 -5.46
C ASN A 210 10.15 20.41 -3.95
N GLN A 211 9.47 19.39 -3.40
CA GLN A 211 9.11 19.25 -1.98
C GLN A 211 8.16 20.33 -1.40
N LYS A 212 7.51 21.17 -2.22
CA LYS A 212 6.55 22.18 -1.73
C LYS A 212 5.23 21.60 -1.21
N ILE A 213 4.97 20.33 -1.51
CA ILE A 213 3.74 19.62 -1.17
C ILE A 213 4.07 18.43 -0.28
N GLU A 214 3.42 18.36 0.88
CA GLU A 214 3.48 17.21 1.78
C GLU A 214 2.46 16.15 1.34
N VAL A 215 2.89 14.89 1.25
CA VAL A 215 2.00 13.77 0.94
C VAL A 215 1.89 12.88 2.17
N GLU A 216 0.68 12.81 2.71
CA GLU A 216 0.31 11.91 3.79
C GLU A 216 -0.66 10.84 3.28
N TYR A 217 -0.74 9.75 4.01
CA TYR A 217 -1.78 8.74 3.83
C TYR A 217 -2.62 8.70 5.11
N PHE A 218 -3.88 8.34 4.98
CA PHE A 218 -4.79 8.20 6.11
C PHE A 218 -5.51 6.86 6.03
N SER A 219 -5.46 6.11 7.13
CA SER A 219 -6.11 4.81 7.29
C SER A 219 -6.62 4.64 8.73
N PHE A 220 -7.69 3.87 8.89
CA PHE A 220 -8.15 3.42 10.21
C PHE A 220 -7.51 2.10 10.65
N ASP A 221 -6.77 1.43 9.77
CA ASP A 221 -6.01 0.23 10.12
C ASP A 221 -4.70 0.62 10.80
N LYS A 222 -4.62 0.37 12.11
CA LYS A 222 -3.43 0.70 12.91
C LYS A 222 -2.19 -0.07 12.46
N ALA A 223 -2.33 -1.32 12.01
CA ALA A 223 -1.20 -2.11 11.57
C ALA A 223 -0.59 -1.52 10.30
N LEU A 224 -1.44 -1.18 9.32
CA LEU A 224 -1.03 -0.49 8.10
C LEU A 224 -0.38 0.86 8.40
N VAL A 225 -0.97 1.65 9.31
CA VAL A 225 -0.41 2.94 9.72
C VAL A 225 0.97 2.78 10.36
N ILE A 226 1.18 1.79 11.23
CA ILE A 226 2.49 1.53 11.84
C ILE A 226 3.48 1.12 10.76
N PHE A 227 3.16 0.13 9.92
CA PHE A 227 4.00 -0.36 8.84
C PHE A 227 4.46 0.76 7.92
N LEU A 228 3.53 1.55 7.38
CA LEU A 228 3.83 2.65 6.47
C LEU A 228 4.67 3.75 7.13
N ASN A 229 4.52 3.97 8.43
CA ASN A 229 5.33 4.92 9.19
C ASN A 229 6.75 4.41 9.47
N GLU A 230 6.99 3.11 9.41
CA GLU A 230 8.34 2.55 9.49
C GLU A 230 9.10 2.64 8.18
N LEU A 231 8.42 2.88 7.06
CA LEU A 231 9.10 3.02 5.78
C LEU A 231 9.88 4.33 5.69
N LYS A 232 11.11 4.23 5.18
CA LYS A 232 11.95 5.34 4.74
C LYS A 232 12.05 5.26 3.22
N ILE A 233 11.49 6.27 2.57
CA ILE A 233 11.51 6.42 1.11
C ILE A 233 12.64 7.40 0.79
N SER A 234 13.59 6.97 -0.05
CA SER A 234 14.68 7.81 -0.52
C SER A 234 14.65 7.88 -2.03
N TYR A 235 14.98 9.05 -2.57
CA TYR A 235 14.93 9.33 -4.00
C TYR A 235 16.36 9.62 -4.45
N LYS A 236 16.79 8.96 -5.52
CA LYS A 236 18.05 9.26 -6.18
C LYS A 236 17.70 9.81 -7.56
N THR A 237 18.05 11.07 -7.80
CA THR A 237 17.92 11.66 -9.13
C THR A 237 19.01 11.09 -10.02
N LEU A 238 18.64 10.39 -11.08
CA LEU A 238 19.53 9.98 -12.16
C LEU A 238 19.16 10.86 -13.36
N ASP A 239 20.06 11.79 -13.74
CA ASP A 239 19.98 12.68 -14.91
C ASP A 239 18.57 13.14 -15.32
N ASP A 240 18.14 14.32 -14.85
CA ASP A 240 16.99 15.18 -15.25
C ASP A 240 15.59 14.58 -15.62
N GLU A 241 15.44 13.27 -15.81
CA GLU A 241 14.24 12.60 -16.33
C GLU A 241 13.79 11.40 -15.49
N TYR A 242 14.68 10.71 -14.75
CA TYR A 242 14.31 9.51 -14.00
C TYR A 242 14.85 9.48 -12.56
N GLY A 243 13.93 9.43 -11.59
CA GLY A 243 14.27 9.12 -10.21
C GLY A 243 14.31 7.61 -9.98
N GLU A 244 15.24 7.16 -9.16
CA GLU A 244 15.19 5.83 -8.55
C GLU A 244 14.61 5.96 -7.14
N VAL A 245 13.50 5.26 -6.88
CA VAL A 245 12.88 5.16 -5.54
C VAL A 245 13.41 3.94 -4.83
N SER A 246 14.04 4.17 -3.69
CA SER A 246 14.38 3.11 -2.75
C SER A 246 13.46 3.18 -1.53
N ILE A 247 12.92 2.02 -1.14
CA ILE A 247 12.11 1.87 0.07
C ILE A 247 12.89 0.98 1.04
N THR A 248 13.15 1.51 2.22
CA THR A 248 13.83 0.81 3.33
C THR A 248 13.01 0.96 4.61
N PHE A 249 13.40 0.31 5.70
CA PHE A 249 12.82 0.57 7.01
C PHE A 249 13.65 1.64 7.76
N LYS A 250 13.01 2.47 8.57
CA LYS A 250 13.66 3.50 9.40
C LYS A 250 14.56 2.88 10.45
N LYS A 251 14.13 1.74 11.00
CA LYS A 251 14.90 0.89 11.90
C LYS A 251 14.98 -0.48 11.26
N ASN A 252 16.15 -0.79 10.71
CA ASN A 252 16.40 -2.07 10.07
C ASN A 252 16.71 -3.13 11.13
N CYS A 253 15.86 -4.14 11.25
CA CYS A 253 16.22 -5.39 11.91
C CYS A 253 17.06 -6.27 10.98
N TYR A 254 16.91 -6.09 9.67
CA TYR A 254 17.68 -6.78 8.65
C TYR A 254 18.76 -5.88 8.04
N GLN A 255 20.02 -6.32 8.06
CA GLN A 255 21.07 -5.69 7.26
C GLN A 255 21.40 -6.62 6.10
N PRO A 256 21.39 -6.13 4.85
CA PRO A 256 21.86 -6.92 3.72
C PRO A 256 23.26 -7.43 4.04
N MET A 257 23.45 -8.75 4.05
CA MET A 257 24.82 -9.26 3.98
C MET A 257 25.41 -8.69 2.69
N CYS A 258 26.51 -7.95 2.79
CA CYS A 258 27.21 -7.46 1.62
C CYS A 258 27.39 -8.63 0.65
N ALA A 259 26.90 -8.48 -0.58
CA ALA A 259 27.25 -9.41 -1.64
C ALA A 259 28.78 -9.43 -1.73
N ILE A 260 29.38 -10.58 -1.42
CA ILE A 260 30.80 -10.85 -1.67
C ILE A 260 30.94 -11.20 -3.15
#